data_AF-A0A060C1L4-F1
#
_entry.id   AF-A0A060C1L4-F1
#
_cell.length_a   1.000
_cell.length_b   1.000
_cell.length_c   1.000
_cell.angle_alpha   90.00
_cell.angle_beta   90.00
_cell.angle_gamma   90.00
#
_symmetry.space_group_name_H-M   'P 1'
#
loop_
_entity.id
_entity.type
_entity.pdbx_description
1 polymer ?
#
loop_
_entity_poly.entity_id
_entity_poly.type
_entity_poly.pdbx_seq_one_letter_code
_entity_poly.pdbx_strand_id
1 'polypeptide(L)'
;MEHPHFTLFVRQQLETLLANDPRYSKQSIYELGLKVDTTLDPDLQDEAERIVADQVARLADRNVSNGALVAMRPDTGEILAFVGSADFDNVEIDGQVNMALAPRQPGSSIKPLVYLAAFEQPEKPVTERWTPGT
;
A
#
# COMPACT_ATOMS: atom_id res chain seq x y z
N MET A 1 -11.84 -1.67 -15.58
CA MET A 1 -11.75 -0.88 -14.34
C MET A 1 -10.38 -0.23 -14.38
N GLU A 2 -10.28 1.09 -14.31
CA GLU A 2 -9.06 1.84 -14.65
C GLU A 2 -7.94 1.63 -13.60
N HIS A 3 -8.26 1.72 -12.30
CA HIS A 3 -7.32 1.43 -11.21
C HIS A 3 -7.88 0.34 -10.30
N PRO A 4 -7.73 -0.95 -10.65
CA PRO A 4 -8.47 -2.03 -10.00
C PRO A 4 -8.10 -2.22 -8.53
N HIS A 5 -6.81 -2.21 -8.18
CA HIS A 5 -6.36 -2.35 -6.79
C HIS A 5 -6.91 -1.26 -5.88
N PHE A 6 -6.84 0.01 -6.31
CA PHE A 6 -7.36 1.13 -5.54
C PHE A 6 -8.89 1.08 -5.41
N THR A 7 -9.60 0.78 -6.50
CA THR A 7 -11.07 0.69 -6.48
C THR A 7 -11.56 -0.38 -5.51
N LEU A 8 -10.93 -1.56 -5.54
CA LEU A 8 -11.24 -2.66 -4.60
C LEU A 8 -10.93 -2.27 -3.15
N PHE A 9 -9.81 -1.58 -2.92
CA PHE A 9 -9.41 -1.07 -1.62
C PHE A 9 -10.42 -0.04 -1.06
N VAL A 10 -10.84 0.93 -1.86
CA VAL A 10 -11.87 1.92 -1.47
C VAL A 10 -13.18 1.22 -1.14
N ARG A 11 -13.60 0.25 -1.95
CA ARG A 11 -14.81 -0.53 -1.68
C ARG A 11 -14.73 -1.26 -0.33
N GLN A 12 -13.61 -1.92 -0.04
CA GLN A 12 -13.41 -2.60 1.23
C GLN A 12 -13.44 -1.62 2.42
N GLN A 13 -12.85 -0.44 2.26
CA GLN A 13 -12.89 0.61 3.26
C GLN A 13 -14.32 1.12 3.51
N LEU A 14 -15.11 1.34 2.47
CA LEU A 14 -16.51 1.76 2.60
C LEU A 14 -17.33 0.73 3.36
N GLU A 15 -17.13 -0.56 3.08
CA GLU A 15 -17.77 -1.64 3.85
C GLU A 15 -17.43 -1.56 5.33
N THR A 16 -16.17 -1.24 5.67
CA THR A 16 -15.75 -1.08 7.07
C THR A 16 -16.32 0.18 7.72
N LEU A 17 -16.25 1.32 7.03
CA LEU A 17 -16.68 2.61 7.57
C LEU A 17 -18.20 2.67 7.77
N LEU A 18 -18.97 2.08 6.87
CA LEU A 18 -20.43 2.10 6.91
C LEU A 18 -21.05 0.92 7.67
N ALA A 19 -20.23 -0.05 8.13
CA ALA A 19 -20.72 -1.26 8.80
C ALA A 19 -21.62 -1.00 10.02
N ASN A 20 -21.39 0.11 10.73
CA ASN A 20 -22.10 0.45 11.95
C ASN A 20 -23.21 1.50 11.75
N ASP A 21 -23.41 1.98 10.52
CA ASP A 21 -24.45 2.96 10.22
C ASP A 21 -25.74 2.23 9.82
N PRO A 22 -26.85 2.38 10.57
CA PRO A 22 -28.09 1.64 10.30
C PRO A 22 -28.75 1.98 8.96
N ARG A 23 -28.29 3.04 8.28
CA ARG A 23 -28.77 3.42 6.93
C ARG A 23 -28.16 2.56 5.83
N TYR A 24 -27.03 1.90 6.10
CA TYR A 24 -26.26 1.19 5.10
C TYR A 24 -26.12 -0.29 5.47
N SER A 25 -26.50 -1.16 4.55
CA SER A 25 -26.13 -2.58 4.58
C SER A 25 -24.93 -2.83 3.66
N LYS A 26 -24.23 -3.96 3.81
CA LYS A 26 -23.18 -4.36 2.86
C LYS A 26 -23.68 -4.35 1.41
N GLN A 27 -24.91 -4.81 1.19
CA GLN A 27 -25.55 -4.83 -0.12
C GLN A 27 -25.81 -3.41 -0.65
N SER A 28 -26.21 -2.48 0.23
CA SER A 28 -26.54 -1.11 -0.14
C SER A 28 -25.38 -0.33 -0.78
N ILE A 29 -24.13 -0.68 -0.43
CA ILE A 29 -22.92 -0.09 -1.03
C ILE A 29 -22.88 -0.33 -2.54
N TYR A 30 -23.44 -1.44 -3.01
CA TYR A 30 -23.45 -1.84 -4.42
C TYR A 30 -24.67 -1.33 -5.19
N GLU A 31 -25.74 -0.90 -4.49
CA GLU A 31 -27.06 -0.64 -5.09
C GLU A 31 -27.48 0.83 -5.03
N LEU A 32 -27.01 1.59 -4.02
CA LEU A 32 -27.46 2.96 -3.78
C LEU A 32 -26.85 4.00 -4.74
N GLY A 33 -25.91 3.61 -5.61
CA GLY A 33 -25.26 4.52 -6.55
C GLY A 33 -24.48 5.64 -5.85
N LEU A 34 -23.80 5.31 -4.75
CA LEU A 34 -23.04 6.28 -3.96
C LEU A 34 -21.97 6.96 -4.83
N LYS A 35 -21.87 8.29 -4.71
CA LYS A 35 -20.72 9.04 -5.21
C LYS A 35 -19.68 9.13 -4.10
N VAL A 36 -18.48 8.66 -4.39
CA VAL A 36 -17.37 8.60 -3.44
C VAL A 36 -16.23 9.44 -4.00
N ASP A 37 -15.98 10.58 -3.37
CA ASP A 37 -14.81 11.39 -3.67
C ASP A 37 -13.63 10.85 -2.84
N THR A 38 -12.49 10.63 -3.50
CA THR A 38 -11.30 10.00 -2.89
C THR A 38 -10.10 10.93 -2.95
N THR A 39 -8.99 10.52 -2.33
CA THR A 39 -7.73 11.26 -2.32
C THR A 39 -6.80 10.90 -3.48
N LEU A 40 -7.21 9.99 -4.36
CA LEU A 40 -6.41 9.55 -5.49
C LEU A 40 -6.06 10.75 -6.38
N ASP A 41 -4.78 10.90 -6.67
CA ASP A 41 -4.28 11.84 -7.66
C ASP A 41 -4.06 11.06 -8.96
N PRO A 42 -4.86 11.31 -10.03
CA PRO A 42 -4.79 10.53 -11.26
C PRO A 42 -3.40 10.58 -11.92
N ASP A 43 -2.75 11.74 -11.91
CA ASP A 43 -1.44 11.90 -12.54
C ASP A 43 -0.37 11.09 -11.77
N LEU A 44 -0.43 11.08 -10.44
CA LEU A 44 0.47 10.26 -9.63
C LEU A 44 0.15 8.76 -9.73
N GLN A 45 -1.13 8.39 -9.89
CA GLN A 45 -1.53 7.00 -10.04
C GLN A 45 -0.99 6.42 -11.36
N ASP A 46 -1.20 7.11 -12.48
CA ASP A 46 -0.71 6.69 -13.79
C ASP A 46 0.81 6.53 -13.81
N GLU A 47 1.52 7.50 -13.21
CA GLU A 47 2.97 7.44 -13.10
C GLU A 47 3.43 6.30 -12.17
N ALA A 48 2.72 6.04 -11.07
CA ALA A 48 3.03 4.92 -10.19
C ALA A 48 2.86 3.57 -10.89
N GLU A 49 1.78 3.37 -11.65
CA GLU A 49 1.54 2.16 -12.42
C GLU A 49 2.65 1.95 -13.46
N ARG A 50 3.00 3.01 -14.20
CA ARG A 50 4.10 2.98 -15.17
C ARG A 50 5.43 2.63 -14.51
N ILE A 51 5.78 3.27 -13.38
CA ILE A 51 7.02 3.00 -12.66
C ILE A 51 7.06 1.53 -12.21
N VAL A 52 5.99 1.00 -11.62
CA VAL A 52 5.99 -0.41 -11.15
C VAL A 52 6.18 -1.36 -12.32
N ALA A 53 5.45 -1.18 -13.42
CA ALA A 53 5.59 -2.01 -14.62
C ALA A 53 7.01 -1.96 -15.19
N ASP A 54 7.57 -0.75 -15.37
CA ASP A 54 8.91 -0.55 -15.92
C ASP A 54 10.00 -1.17 -15.03
N GLN A 55 9.88 -1.00 -13.71
CA GLN A 55 10.87 -1.52 -12.77
C GLN A 55 10.84 -3.05 -12.69
N VAL A 56 9.65 -3.66 -12.70
CA VAL A 56 9.51 -5.11 -12.72
C VAL A 56 10.07 -5.68 -14.02
N ALA A 57 9.73 -5.09 -15.17
CA ALA A 57 10.28 -5.50 -16.46
C ALA A 57 11.81 -5.41 -16.50
N ARG A 58 12.39 -4.33 -15.95
CA ARG A 58 13.84 -4.12 -15.87
C ARG A 58 14.56 -5.16 -15.00
N LEU A 59 13.88 -5.74 -14.02
CA LEU A 59 14.43 -6.70 -13.06
C LEU A 59 14.02 -8.15 -13.35
N ALA A 60 13.40 -8.41 -14.50
CA ALA A 60 12.96 -9.75 -14.88
C ALA A 60 14.12 -10.78 -14.92
N ASP A 61 15.32 -10.33 -15.30
CA ASP A 61 16.56 -11.13 -15.28
C ASP A 61 17.01 -11.57 -13.88
N ARG A 62 16.49 -10.92 -12.83
CA ARG A 62 16.75 -11.21 -11.42
C ARG A 62 15.58 -11.95 -10.76
N ASN A 63 14.71 -12.56 -11.57
CA ASN A 63 13.55 -13.31 -11.09
C ASN A 63 12.56 -12.45 -10.27
N VAL A 64 12.46 -11.16 -10.61
CA VAL A 64 11.41 -10.27 -10.11
C VAL A 64 10.23 -10.35 -11.08
N SER A 65 9.06 -10.75 -10.58
CA SER A 65 7.86 -10.94 -11.41
C SER A 65 6.71 -9.99 -11.07
N ASN A 66 6.77 -9.31 -9.92
CA ASN A 66 5.70 -8.43 -9.46
C ASN A 66 6.25 -7.32 -8.55
N GLY A 67 5.44 -6.30 -8.27
CA GLY A 67 5.80 -5.14 -7.48
C GLY A 67 4.58 -4.36 -7.00
N ALA A 68 4.77 -3.50 -6.01
CA ALA A 68 3.71 -2.66 -5.45
C ALA A 68 4.27 -1.29 -5.12
N LEU A 69 3.40 -0.28 -5.12
CA LEU A 69 3.74 1.09 -4.75
C LEU A 69 2.56 1.76 -4.07
N VAL A 70 2.82 2.42 -2.95
CA VAL A 70 1.84 3.28 -2.27
C VAL A 70 2.49 4.62 -2.02
N ALA A 71 1.87 5.70 -2.50
CA ALA A 71 2.28 7.06 -2.22
C ALA A 71 1.27 7.69 -1.26
N MET A 72 1.76 8.25 -0.15
CA MET A 72 0.92 8.87 0.87
C MET A 72 1.40 10.27 1.22
N ARG A 73 0.45 11.15 1.57
CA ARG A 73 0.76 12.44 2.16
C ARG A 73 1.17 12.26 3.64
N PRO A 74 2.37 12.68 4.09
CA PRO A 74 2.86 12.33 5.43
C PRO A 74 2.11 12.95 6.61
N ASP A 75 1.51 14.13 6.43
CA ASP A 75 0.82 14.88 7.47
C ASP A 75 -0.63 14.41 7.69
N THR A 76 -1.32 14.01 6.62
CA THR A 76 -2.74 13.57 6.68
C THR A 76 -2.92 12.07 6.58
N GLY A 77 -1.93 11.34 6.03
CA GLY A 77 -2.06 9.92 5.71
C GLY A 77 -2.91 9.62 4.46
N GLU A 78 -3.30 10.65 3.70
CA GLU A 78 -4.05 10.48 2.45
C GLU A 78 -3.26 9.64 1.44
N ILE A 79 -3.91 8.66 0.82
CA ILE A 79 -3.33 7.81 -0.22
C ILE A 79 -3.54 8.50 -1.57
N LEU A 80 -2.44 8.88 -2.22
CA LEU A 80 -2.45 9.61 -3.49
C LEU A 80 -2.28 8.68 -4.69
N ALA A 81 -1.53 7.58 -4.51
CA ALA A 81 -1.39 6.51 -5.50
C ALA A 81 -1.28 5.16 -4.80
N PHE A 82 -1.82 4.12 -5.43
CA PHE A 82 -1.96 2.79 -4.85
C PHE A 82 -1.96 1.71 -5.93
N VAL A 83 -0.84 1.00 -6.04
CA VAL A 83 -0.57 -0.04 -7.02
C VAL A 83 -0.26 -1.34 -6.27
N GLY A 84 -1.08 -2.36 -6.49
CA GLY A 84 -0.95 -3.66 -5.82
C GLY A 84 -0.19 -4.71 -6.62
N SER A 85 0.02 -4.51 -7.92
CA SER A 85 0.77 -5.43 -8.79
C SER A 85 1.30 -4.69 -10.03
N ALA A 86 2.24 -5.29 -10.76
CA ALA A 86 2.74 -4.76 -12.03
C ALA A 86 1.73 -4.85 -13.18
N ASP A 87 0.84 -5.84 -13.13
CA ASP A 87 -0.30 -6.01 -14.04
C ASP A 87 -1.38 -6.73 -13.23
N PHE A 88 -2.60 -6.18 -13.20
CA PHE A 88 -3.71 -6.76 -12.44
C PHE A 88 -4.29 -8.01 -13.11
N ASP A 89 -4.31 -8.03 -14.44
CA ASP A 89 -4.97 -9.09 -15.22
C ASP A 89 -4.01 -10.25 -15.55
N ASN A 90 -2.71 -10.10 -15.24
CA ASN A 90 -1.72 -11.14 -15.43
C ASN A 90 -1.77 -12.20 -14.32
N VAL A 91 -2.32 -13.37 -14.66
CA VAL A 91 -2.44 -14.52 -13.76
C VAL A 91 -1.11 -15.20 -13.42
N GLU A 92 -0.09 -15.10 -14.28
CA GLU A 92 1.21 -15.78 -14.06
C GLU A 92 2.01 -15.16 -12.91
N ILE A 93 1.73 -13.89 -12.60
CA ILE A 93 2.39 -13.14 -11.52
C ILE A 93 1.49 -12.97 -10.29
N ASP A 94 0.35 -13.67 -10.26
CA ASP A 94 -0.72 -13.47 -9.30
C ASP A 94 -1.20 -12.00 -9.24
N GLY A 95 -1.45 -11.37 -10.41
CA GLY A 95 -1.72 -9.94 -10.54
C GLY A 95 -2.86 -9.38 -9.68
N GLN A 96 -3.85 -10.20 -9.34
CA GLN A 96 -4.95 -9.80 -8.46
C GLN A 96 -4.58 -9.81 -6.97
N VAL A 97 -3.43 -10.39 -6.60
CA VAL A 97 -2.90 -10.30 -5.25
C VAL A 97 -2.36 -8.90 -5.04
N ASN A 98 -3.00 -8.17 -4.13
CA ASN A 98 -2.56 -6.84 -3.76
C ASN A 98 -1.33 -6.91 -2.84
N MET A 99 -0.15 -6.78 -3.46
CA MET A 99 1.14 -6.81 -2.78
C MET A 99 1.39 -5.59 -1.88
N ALA A 100 0.61 -4.51 -2.00
CA ALA A 100 0.67 -3.38 -1.06
C ALA A 100 0.05 -3.71 0.30
N LEU A 101 -0.83 -4.71 0.37
CA LEU A 101 -1.48 -5.17 1.61
C LEU A 101 -0.96 -6.53 2.09
N ALA A 102 -0.29 -7.29 1.21
CA ALA A 102 0.23 -8.61 1.54
C ALA A 102 1.46 -8.51 2.47
N PRO A 103 1.48 -9.20 3.64
CA PRO A 103 2.63 -9.18 4.54
C PRO A 103 3.91 -9.71 3.90
N ARG A 104 5.00 -8.97 4.02
CA ARG A 104 6.35 -9.34 3.57
C ARG A 104 7.39 -8.89 4.60
N GLN A 105 8.55 -9.56 4.60
CA GLN A 105 9.66 -9.12 5.43
C GLN A 105 10.22 -7.79 4.86
N PRO A 106 10.28 -6.71 5.65
CA PRO A 106 10.78 -5.41 5.18
C PRO A 106 12.30 -5.43 4.90
N GLY A 107 13.03 -6.37 5.50
CA GLY A 107 14.49 -6.39 5.44
C GLY A 107 15.09 -5.14 6.09
N SER A 108 16.14 -4.58 5.49
CA SER A 108 16.84 -3.42 6.07
C SER A 108 16.01 -2.13 6.11
N SER A 109 14.85 -2.05 5.43
CA SER A 109 14.00 -0.86 5.50
C SER A 109 13.38 -0.63 6.88
N ILE A 110 13.40 -1.63 7.77
CA ILE A 110 12.95 -1.47 9.16
C ILE A 110 13.91 -0.63 10.01
N LYS A 111 15.19 -0.52 9.61
CA LYS A 111 16.25 0.07 10.42
C LYS A 111 15.90 1.45 10.97
N PRO A 112 15.39 2.43 10.21
CA PRO A 112 15.04 3.74 10.76
C PRO A 112 14.17 3.69 12.03
N LEU A 113 13.22 2.74 12.12
CA LEU A 113 12.38 2.56 13.32
C LEU A 113 13.18 2.00 14.50
N VAL A 114 14.12 1.09 14.25
CA VAL A 114 14.99 0.53 15.28
C VAL A 114 15.97 1.60 15.82
N TYR A 115 16.49 2.45 14.93
CA TYR A 115 17.37 3.56 15.32
C TYR A 115 16.60 4.63 16.11
N LEU A 116 15.34 4.91 15.73
CA LEU A 116 14.46 5.79 16.50
C LEU A 116 14.27 5.29 17.93
N ALA A 117 13.95 4.01 18.13
CA ALA A 117 13.78 3.43 19.47
C ALA A 117 15.05 3.53 20.33
N ALA A 118 16.24 3.50 19.72
CA ALA A 118 17.51 3.72 20.41
C ALA A 118 17.71 5.19 20.80
N PHE A 119 17.26 6.14 19.97
CA PHE A 119 17.33 7.57 20.28
C PHE A 119 16.33 8.01 21.35
N GLU A 120 15.20 7.32 21.50
CA GLU A 120 14.21 7.57 22.54
C GLU A 120 14.65 7.18 23.96
N GLN A 121 15.83 6.53 24.10
CA GLN A 121 16.40 6.11 25.38
C GLN A 121 17.73 6.83 25.67
N PRO A 122 17.76 8.18 25.70
CA PRO A 122 19.00 8.96 25.85
C PRO A 122 19.69 8.80 27.22
N GLU A 123 19.02 8.20 28.20
CA GLU A 123 19.54 7.92 29.54
C GLU A 123 20.35 6.62 29.64
N LYS A 124 20.12 5.65 28.75
CA LYS A 124 20.86 4.38 28.76
C LYS A 124 22.30 4.56 28.25
N PRO A 125 23.29 3.78 28.70
CA PRO A 125 24.60 3.76 28.07
C PRO A 125 24.50 3.43 26.58
N VAL A 126 25.34 4.03 25.74
CA VAL A 126 25.34 3.79 24.27
C VAL A 126 25.40 2.29 23.96
N THR A 127 26.23 1.55 24.69
CA THR A 127 26.39 0.08 24.55
C THR A 127 25.12 -0.72 24.86
N GLU A 128 24.14 -0.15 25.55
CA GLU A 128 22.85 -0.78 25.87
C GLU A 128 21.70 -0.26 24.99
N ARG A 129 21.93 0.82 24.22
CA ARG A 129 20.97 1.33 23.23
C ARG A 129 21.01 0.55 21.92
N TRP A 130 22.17 -0.01 21.59
CA TRP A 130 22.40 -0.75 20.35
C TRP A 130 22.47 -2.25 20.63
N THR A 131 21.70 -3.04 19.90
CA THR A 131 21.87 -4.50 19.88
C THR A 131 22.44 -4.91 18.52
N PRO A 132 23.15 -6.04 18.38
CA PRO A 132 23.74 -6.44 17.10
C PRO A 132 22.77 -6.62 15.91
N GLY A 133 21.45 -6.43 16.11
CA GLY A 133 20.42 -6.41 15.08
C GLY A 133 20.03 -5.02 14.54
N THR A 134 20.60 -3.93 15.06
CA THR A 134 20.59 -2.58 14.44
C THR A 134 21.76 -2.39 13.48
#